data_AF-A0A1G2G0A8-F1
#
_entry.id   AF-A0A1G2G0A8-F1
#
_cell.length_a   1.000
_cell.length_b   1.000
_cell.length_c   1.000
_cell.angle_alpha   90.00
_cell.angle_beta   90.00
_cell.angle_gamma   90.00
#
_symmetry.space_group_name_H-M   'P 1'
#
loop_
_entity.id
_entity.type
_entity.pdbx_description
1 polymer ?
#
loop_
_entity_poly.entity_id
_entity_poly.type
_entity_poly.pdbx_seq_one_letter_code
_entity_poly.pdbx_strand_id
1 'polypeptide(L)'
;MNRKTLFIGVLIALGFIAAVAIMFLRSNSKDVSDVLLPKEDKRFTLEESKAIAEKWIVASSPTYVFDGFGLKLESSYALECISCYRLIFAFQSNHAGYGNRAGKILAQVVTSHMMTIEVENGVVISAVTDGQFDELTGRLLIPQDAYEKF
;
A
#
# COMPACT_ATOMS: atom_id res chain seq x y z
N MET A 1 -29.45 -1.30 -61.28
CA MET A 1 -28.81 -0.95 -60.00
C MET A 1 -29.23 0.47 -59.63
N ASN A 2 -29.97 0.64 -58.52
CA ASN A 2 -30.79 1.82 -58.29
C ASN A 2 -29.96 2.96 -57.68
N ARG A 3 -29.90 4.12 -58.35
CA ARG A 3 -29.01 5.24 -57.98
C ARG A 3 -29.22 5.70 -56.53
N LYS A 4 -30.42 5.50 -55.96
CA LYS A 4 -30.76 5.81 -54.56
C LYS A 4 -30.13 4.86 -53.53
N THR A 5 -29.96 3.57 -53.84
CA THR A 5 -29.34 2.61 -52.90
C THR A 5 -27.81 2.76 -52.84
N LEU A 6 -27.20 3.32 -53.90
CA LEU A 6 -25.77 3.64 -53.93
C LEU A 6 -25.43 4.85 -53.03
N PHE A 7 -26.25 5.90 -53.04
CA PHE A 7 -26.01 7.11 -52.23
C PHE A 7 -26.17 6.86 -50.72
N ILE A 8 -27.13 6.01 -50.31
CA ILE A 8 -27.34 5.68 -48.90
C ILE A 8 -26.15 4.88 -48.34
N GLY A 9 -25.60 3.94 -49.11
CA GLY A 9 -24.44 3.14 -48.71
C GLY A 9 -23.17 3.98 -48.50
N VAL A 10 -22.94 5.00 -49.33
CA VAL A 10 -21.75 5.88 -49.23
C VAL A 10 -21.81 6.80 -48.01
N LEU A 11 -22.99 7.30 -47.64
CA LEU A 11 -23.15 8.16 -46.45
C LEU A 11 -22.93 7.40 -45.13
N ILE A 12 -23.37 6.14 -45.05
CA ILE A 12 -23.15 5.29 -43.87
C ILE A 12 -21.65 4.96 -43.71
N ALA A 13 -20.96 4.67 -44.82
CA ALA A 13 -19.52 4.39 -44.80
C ALA A 13 -18.68 5.62 -44.35
N LEU A 14 -19.03 6.82 -44.84
CA LEU A 14 -18.34 8.06 -44.44
C LEU A 14 -18.56 8.40 -42.95
N GLY A 15 -19.77 8.16 -42.42
CA GLY A 15 -20.06 8.34 -41.01
C GLY A 15 -19.24 7.43 -40.09
N PHE A 16 -19.01 6.17 -40.51
CA PHE A 16 -18.20 5.21 -39.75
C PHE A 16 -16.72 5.58 -39.74
N ILE A 17 -16.17 6.01 -40.88
CA ILE A 17 -14.78 6.46 -40.98
C ILE A 17 -14.54 7.69 -40.10
N ALA A 18 -15.48 8.64 -40.10
CA ALA A 18 -15.40 9.81 -39.22
C ALA A 18 -15.44 9.42 -37.73
N ALA A 19 -16.31 8.49 -37.34
CA ALA A 19 -16.41 8.02 -35.96
C ALA A 19 -15.12 7.32 -35.49
N VAL A 20 -14.52 6.48 -36.34
CA VAL A 20 -13.25 5.80 -36.04
C VAL A 20 -12.09 6.79 -35.97
N ALA A 21 -12.03 7.77 -36.87
CA ALA A 21 -11.03 8.84 -36.83
C ALA A 21 -11.16 9.68 -35.54
N ILE A 22 -12.38 10.03 -35.14
CA ILE A 22 -12.63 10.75 -33.87
C ILE A 22 -12.22 9.90 -32.66
N MET A 23 -12.48 8.59 -32.68
CA MET A 23 -12.08 7.68 -31.60
C MET A 23 -10.56 7.51 -31.52
N PHE A 24 -9.87 7.45 -32.67
CA PHE A 24 -8.41 7.35 -32.75
C PHE A 24 -7.71 8.66 -32.35
N LEU A 25 -8.24 9.81 -32.77
CA LEU A 25 -7.77 11.13 -32.33
C LEU A 25 -7.95 11.35 -30.83
N ARG A 26 -9.02 10.80 -30.24
CA ARG A 26 -9.26 10.84 -28.78
C ARG A 26 -8.31 9.95 -27.97
N SER A 27 -7.74 8.91 -28.59
CA SER A 27 -6.76 8.03 -27.94
C SER A 27 -5.42 8.73 -27.68
N ASN A 28 -5.07 9.75 -28.47
CA ASN A 28 -3.73 10.33 -28.45
C ASN A 28 -3.60 11.61 -27.59
N SER A 29 -4.70 12.17 -27.08
CA SER A 29 -4.68 13.47 -26.37
C SER A 29 -4.58 13.37 -24.84
N LYS A 30 -4.52 12.17 -24.26
CA LYS A 30 -4.55 11.98 -22.81
C LYS A 30 -3.18 11.98 -22.11
N ASP A 31 -2.07 12.00 -22.86
CA ASP A 31 -0.72 11.78 -22.29
C ASP A 31 0.15 13.03 -22.14
N VAL A 32 -0.21 14.17 -22.74
CA VAL A 32 0.72 15.32 -22.81
C VAL A 32 0.60 16.25 -21.60
N SER A 33 -0.53 16.25 -20.89
CA SER A 33 -0.73 17.11 -19.72
C SER A 33 -0.06 16.58 -18.43
N ASP A 34 0.36 15.32 -18.40
CA ASP A 34 1.00 14.68 -17.24
C ASP A 34 2.50 15.02 -17.12
N VAL A 35 3.10 15.53 -18.20
CA VAL A 35 4.55 15.75 -18.30
C VAL A 35 4.98 17.17 -17.89
N LEU A 36 4.05 18.14 -17.79
CA LEU A 36 4.39 19.56 -17.61
C LEU A 36 3.82 20.21 -16.34
N LEU A 37 3.12 19.47 -15.50
CA LEU A 37 2.81 19.95 -14.15
C LEU A 37 3.97 19.54 -13.23
N PRO A 38 4.54 20.46 -12.42
CA PRO A 38 5.38 20.03 -11.31
C PRO A 38 4.53 19.05 -10.50
N LYS A 39 5.00 17.79 -10.41
CA LYS A 39 4.37 16.74 -9.60
C LYS A 39 4.09 17.38 -8.25
N GLU A 40 2.81 17.61 -7.92
CA GLU A 40 2.46 18.16 -6.62
C GLU A 40 3.19 17.30 -5.59
N ASP A 41 4.02 17.95 -4.77
CA ASP A 41 4.73 17.29 -3.69
C ASP A 41 3.67 16.89 -2.68
N LYS A 42 3.05 15.73 -2.91
CA LYS A 42 1.89 15.26 -2.17
C LYS A 42 2.33 15.04 -0.73
N ARG A 43 1.95 15.98 0.14
CA ARG A 43 2.22 15.90 1.57
C ARG A 43 1.19 15.00 2.22
N PHE A 44 1.65 14.20 3.17
CA PHE A 44 0.79 13.36 3.99
C PHE A 44 0.78 13.89 5.40
N THR A 45 -0.41 13.99 5.97
CA THR A 45 -0.63 14.30 7.37
C THR A 45 -0.38 13.06 8.25
N LEU A 46 -0.32 13.27 9.56
CA LEU A 46 -0.27 12.19 10.53
C LEU A 46 -1.48 11.25 10.39
N GLU A 47 -2.69 11.78 10.26
CA GLU A 47 -3.91 10.97 10.16
C GLU A 47 -3.96 10.15 8.87
N GLU A 48 -3.51 10.72 7.73
CA GLU A 48 -3.39 9.96 6.48
C GLU A 48 -2.34 8.85 6.60
N SER A 49 -1.19 9.16 7.20
CA SER A 49 -0.11 8.19 7.42
C SER A 49 -0.54 7.07 8.38
N LYS A 50 -1.31 7.41 9.41
CA LYS A 50 -1.95 6.46 10.32
C LYS A 50 -2.93 5.54 9.58
N ALA A 51 -3.81 6.10 8.76
CA ALA A 51 -4.75 5.30 7.97
C ALA A 51 -4.03 4.35 6.99
N ILE A 52 -2.92 4.81 6.40
CA ILE A 52 -2.04 3.98 5.55
C ILE A 52 -1.43 2.85 6.36
N ALA A 53 -0.88 3.15 7.54
CA ALA A 53 -0.31 2.16 8.43
C ALA A 53 -1.35 1.11 8.88
N GLU A 54 -2.52 1.53 9.38
CA GLU A 54 -3.60 0.63 9.80
C GLU A 54 -4.03 -0.30 8.68
N LYS A 55 -4.26 0.26 7.48
CA LYS A 55 -4.61 -0.53 6.30
C LYS A 55 -3.53 -1.54 5.95
N TRP A 56 -2.26 -1.13 6.01
CA TRP A 56 -1.15 -2.02 5.72
C TRP A 56 -1.03 -3.14 6.76
N ILE A 57 -1.15 -2.83 8.05
CA ILE A 57 -1.09 -3.84 9.13
C ILE A 57 -2.16 -4.90 8.92
N VAL A 58 -3.42 -4.47 8.74
CA VAL A 58 -4.56 -5.39 8.59
C VAL A 58 -4.48 -6.21 7.32
N ALA A 59 -3.90 -5.66 6.24
CA ALA A 59 -3.86 -6.34 4.94
C ALA A 59 -2.58 -7.15 4.69
N SER A 60 -1.46 -6.79 5.32
CA SER A 60 -0.12 -7.19 4.87
C SER A 60 0.84 -7.64 5.97
N SER A 61 0.69 -7.21 7.24
CA SER A 61 1.61 -7.66 8.30
C SER A 61 1.49 -9.16 8.51
N PRO A 62 2.56 -9.95 8.31
CA PRO A 62 2.50 -11.39 8.52
C PRO A 62 2.08 -11.81 9.93
N THR A 63 2.45 -11.06 10.97
CA THR A 63 2.06 -11.38 12.35
C THR A 63 0.59 -11.08 12.60
N TYR A 64 0.12 -9.88 12.24
CA TYR A 64 -1.27 -9.47 12.46
C TYR A 64 -2.25 -10.26 11.58
N VAL A 65 -1.95 -10.45 10.30
CA VAL A 65 -2.84 -11.16 9.36
C VAL A 65 -3.04 -12.62 9.75
N PHE A 66 -2.03 -13.25 10.37
CA PHE A 66 -2.14 -14.66 10.73
C PHE A 66 -3.25 -14.90 11.75
N ASP A 67 -3.28 -14.13 12.85
CA ASP A 67 -4.22 -14.33 13.94
C ASP A 67 -4.38 -13.14 14.90
N GLY A 68 -4.01 -11.94 14.42
CA GLY A 68 -4.05 -10.69 15.17
C GLY A 68 -5.43 -10.07 15.28
N PHE A 69 -5.69 -9.38 16.39
CA PHE A 69 -6.92 -8.64 16.66
C PHE A 69 -6.67 -7.48 17.65
N GLY A 70 -7.66 -6.58 17.79
CA GLY A 70 -7.61 -5.49 18.77
C GLY A 70 -6.54 -4.42 18.48
N LEU A 71 -6.31 -4.11 17.19
CA LEU A 71 -5.33 -3.10 16.78
C LEU A 71 -5.69 -1.73 17.35
N LYS A 72 -4.74 -1.08 18.03
CA LYS A 72 -4.92 0.23 18.63
C LYS A 72 -3.63 1.04 18.51
N LEU A 73 -3.75 2.30 18.06
CA LEU A 73 -2.65 3.24 18.12
C LEU A 73 -2.37 3.61 19.58
N GLU A 74 -1.13 3.42 20.04
CA GLU A 74 -0.67 3.81 21.37
C GLU A 74 0.06 5.16 21.35
N SER A 75 0.92 5.38 20.34
CA SER A 75 1.62 6.65 20.19
C SER A 75 2.03 6.93 18.74
N SER A 76 2.36 8.20 18.48
CA SER A 76 2.78 8.68 17.17
C SER A 76 3.81 9.80 17.31
N TYR A 77 4.80 9.82 16.42
CA TYR A 77 5.87 10.81 16.39
C TYR A 77 6.09 11.28 14.95
N ALA A 78 6.22 12.58 14.75
CA ALA A 78 6.79 13.11 13.50
C ALA A 78 8.30 12.90 13.52
N LEU A 79 8.87 12.50 12.38
CA LEU A 79 10.31 12.31 12.20
C LEU A 79 10.93 13.55 11.53
N GLU A 80 12.25 13.56 11.40
CA GLU A 80 13.03 14.67 10.83
C GLU A 80 12.95 14.74 9.28
N CYS A 81 11.75 14.61 8.72
CA CYS A 81 11.45 14.86 7.31
C CYS A 81 9.96 15.16 7.08
N ILE A 82 9.64 15.78 5.94
CA ILE A 82 8.26 16.08 5.54
C ILE A 82 7.53 14.76 5.27
N SER A 83 6.31 14.61 5.78
CA SER A 83 5.47 13.41 5.62
C SER A 83 6.10 12.13 6.17
N CYS A 84 6.92 12.24 7.22
CA CYS A 84 7.56 11.11 7.89
C CYS A 84 7.01 10.93 9.30
N TYR A 85 6.47 9.75 9.58
CA TYR A 85 5.85 9.45 10.86
C TYR A 85 6.25 8.06 11.36
N ARG A 86 6.57 7.98 12.65
CA ARG A 86 6.65 6.72 13.38
C ARG A 86 5.40 6.54 14.21
N LEU A 87 4.74 5.41 14.06
CA LEU A 87 3.50 5.05 14.74
C LEU A 87 3.73 3.77 15.52
N ILE A 88 3.18 3.70 16.72
CA ILE A 88 3.28 2.53 17.58
C ILE A 88 1.88 1.98 17.82
N PHE A 89 1.64 0.76 17.39
CA PHE A 89 0.37 0.06 17.53
C PHE A 89 0.48 -1.10 18.50
N ALA A 90 -0.47 -1.22 19.42
CA ALA A 90 -0.69 -2.41 20.21
C ALA A 90 -1.70 -3.33 19.50
N PHE A 91 -1.51 -4.64 19.60
CA PHE A 91 -2.49 -5.65 19.21
C PHE A 91 -2.30 -6.95 19.99
N GLN A 92 -3.22 -7.90 19.81
CA GLN A 92 -3.12 -9.24 20.39
C GLN A 92 -3.12 -10.30 19.28
N SER A 93 -2.40 -11.39 19.47
CA SER A 93 -2.43 -12.60 18.62
C SER A 93 -3.00 -13.76 19.43
N ASN A 94 -3.73 -14.68 18.79
CA ASN A 94 -4.25 -15.89 19.44
C ASN A 94 -3.17 -16.93 19.78
N HIS A 95 -1.99 -16.80 19.16
CA HIS A 95 -0.84 -17.67 19.38
C HIS A 95 0.44 -16.85 19.59
N ALA A 96 1.37 -17.43 20.33
CA ALA A 96 2.70 -16.87 20.49
C ALA A 96 3.52 -16.87 19.17
N GLY A 97 4.50 -15.98 19.11
CA GLY A 97 5.47 -15.87 18.01
C GLY A 97 5.08 -14.87 16.94
N TYR A 98 5.85 -14.86 15.84
CA TYR A 98 5.77 -13.84 14.79
C TYR A 98 5.55 -14.45 13.41
N GLY A 99 5.06 -13.62 12.48
CA GLY A 99 4.90 -13.94 11.08
C GLY A 99 3.86 -15.02 10.78
N ASN A 100 3.92 -15.60 9.58
CA ASN A 100 3.09 -16.74 9.23
C ASN A 100 3.60 -18.01 9.94
N ARG A 101 2.71 -18.62 10.71
CA ARG A 101 2.98 -19.77 11.57
C ARG A 101 2.26 -21.05 11.12
N ALA A 102 1.72 -21.06 9.90
CA ALA A 102 1.05 -22.22 9.32
C ALA A 102 1.94 -23.47 9.33
N GLY A 103 1.37 -24.62 9.69
CA GLY A 103 2.07 -25.91 9.73
C GLY A 103 2.99 -26.11 10.93
N LYS A 104 3.04 -25.18 11.89
CA LYS A 104 3.77 -25.33 13.15
C LYS A 104 2.81 -25.75 14.28
N ILE A 105 3.33 -26.43 15.30
CA ILE A 105 2.60 -26.65 16.55
C ILE A 105 2.63 -25.35 17.33
N LEU A 106 1.46 -24.80 17.66
CA LEU A 106 1.33 -23.49 18.32
C LEU A 106 0.74 -23.62 19.72
N ALA A 107 1.26 -22.83 20.64
CA ALA A 107 0.63 -22.62 21.93
C ALA A 107 -0.60 -21.71 21.75
N GLN A 108 -1.75 -22.13 22.27
CA GLN A 108 -2.98 -21.33 22.29
C GLN A 108 -2.93 -20.34 23.46
N VAL A 109 -2.16 -19.29 23.29
CA VAL A 109 -1.98 -18.24 24.28
C VAL A 109 -2.14 -16.88 23.62
N VAL A 110 -3.07 -16.09 24.16
CA VAL A 110 -3.24 -14.70 23.74
C VAL A 110 -1.96 -13.94 24.08
N THR A 111 -1.29 -13.42 23.07
CA THR A 111 0.00 -12.73 23.19
C THR A 111 -0.17 -11.28 22.77
N SER A 112 0.18 -10.35 23.66
CA SER A 112 0.20 -8.92 23.36
C SER A 112 1.47 -8.56 22.59
N HIS A 113 1.32 -7.72 21.57
CA HIS A 113 2.40 -7.26 20.71
C HIS A 113 2.38 -5.73 20.56
N MET A 114 3.56 -5.16 20.31
CA MET A 114 3.78 -3.76 19.97
C MET A 114 4.47 -3.68 18.61
N MET A 115 3.80 -3.10 17.62
CA MET A 115 4.37 -2.86 16.29
C MET A 115 4.77 -1.41 16.13
N THR A 116 6.05 -1.18 15.83
CA THR A 116 6.57 0.11 15.40
C THR A 116 6.56 0.15 13.88
N ILE A 117 5.81 1.08 13.30
CA ILE A 117 5.69 1.25 11.85
C ILE A 117 6.12 2.66 11.45
N GLU A 118 6.92 2.76 10.41
CA GLU A 118 7.35 4.05 9.84
C GLU A 118 6.75 4.23 8.47
N VAL A 119 6.12 5.38 8.29
CA VAL A 119 5.50 5.80 7.03
C VAL A 119 6.24 7.04 6.53
N GLU A 120 6.75 6.96 5.32
CA GLU A 120 7.42 8.05 4.63
C GLU A 120 6.70 8.31 3.31
N ASN A 121 6.26 9.55 3.09
CA ASN A 121 5.61 9.97 1.84
C ASN A 121 4.46 9.04 1.41
N GLY A 122 3.69 8.57 2.39
CA GLY A 122 2.54 7.68 2.19
C GLY A 122 2.90 6.22 1.90
N VAL A 123 4.14 5.80 2.15
CA VAL A 123 4.62 4.43 1.97
C VAL A 123 5.12 3.89 3.30
N VAL A 124 4.73 2.67 3.65
CA VAL A 124 5.31 1.95 4.79
C VAL A 124 6.72 1.52 4.43
N ILE A 125 7.72 2.06 5.12
CA ILE A 125 9.14 1.79 4.87
C ILE A 125 9.78 0.89 5.93
N SER A 126 9.15 0.78 7.11
CA SER A 126 9.57 -0.10 8.20
C SER A 126 8.36 -0.57 8.98
N ALA A 127 8.34 -1.83 9.39
CA ALA A 127 7.33 -2.40 10.27
C ALA A 127 7.97 -3.49 11.13
N VAL A 128 8.11 -3.24 12.42
CA VAL A 128 8.81 -4.12 13.36
C VAL A 128 7.92 -4.44 14.55
N THR A 129 7.64 -5.73 14.77
CA THR A 129 6.91 -6.22 15.93
C THR A 129 7.87 -6.58 17.06
N ASP A 130 7.57 -6.07 18.26
CA ASP A 130 8.28 -6.29 19.53
C ASP A 130 9.79 -5.99 19.48
N GLY A 131 10.20 -5.11 18.56
CA GLY A 131 11.61 -4.82 18.29
C GLY A 131 12.41 -6.02 17.80
N GLN A 132 11.75 -7.12 17.43
CA GLN A 132 12.38 -8.41 17.19
C GLN A 132 12.09 -8.98 15.81
N PHE A 133 10.95 -8.66 15.20
CA PHE A 133 10.56 -9.24 13.93
C PHE A 133 10.23 -8.15 12.92
N ASP A 134 10.96 -8.14 11.82
CA ASP A 134 10.71 -7.28 10.68
C ASP A 134 9.60 -7.91 9.83
N GLU A 135 8.44 -7.25 9.82
CA GLU A 135 7.23 -7.68 9.11
C GLU A 135 7.35 -7.52 7.59
N LEU A 136 8.24 -6.64 7.10
CA LEU A 136 8.47 -6.45 5.66
C LEU A 136 9.36 -7.56 5.10
N THR A 137 10.40 -7.94 5.83
CA THR A 137 11.37 -8.95 5.37
C THR A 137 11.04 -10.36 5.86
N GLY A 138 10.19 -10.49 6.87
CA GLY A 138 9.83 -11.75 7.50
C GLY A 138 10.96 -12.37 8.33
N ARG A 139 11.86 -11.55 8.88
CA ARG A 139 13.08 -11.98 9.56
C ARG A 139 13.14 -11.47 10.99
N LEU A 140 13.78 -12.26 11.85
CA LEU A 140 14.16 -11.78 13.17
C LEU A 140 15.30 -10.77 13.04
N LEU A 141 15.19 -9.67 13.77
CA LEU A 141 16.27 -8.73 13.98
C LEU A 141 17.29 -9.37 14.92
N ILE A 142 18.57 -9.17 14.60
CA ILE A 142 19.64 -9.53 15.52
C ILE A 142 19.75 -8.41 16.54
N PRO A 143 19.66 -8.70 17.85
CA PRO A 143 19.82 -7.69 18.89
C PRO A 143 21.12 -6.89 18.70
N GLN A 144 21.05 -5.56 18.79
CA GLN A 144 22.23 -4.69 18.60
C GLN A 144 23.40 -5.05 19.55
N ASP A 145 23.11 -5.50 20.78
CA ASP A 145 24.09 -5.93 21.78
C ASP A 145 24.81 -7.24 21.43
N ALA A 146 24.33 -7.98 20.43
CA ALA A 146 25.03 -9.15 19.90
C ALA A 146 26.28 -8.75 19.08
N TYR A 147 26.36 -7.51 18.59
CA TYR A 147 27.49 -7.01 17.79
C TYR A 147 28.58 -6.33 18.63
N GLU A 148 28.30 -5.95 19.88
CA GLU A 148 29.29 -5.31 20.77
C GLU A 148 30.21 -6.32 21.50
N LYS A 149 30.08 -7.62 21.20
CA LYS A 149 30.87 -8.70 21.82
C LYS A 149 32.02 -9.22 20.94
N PHE A 150 32.34 -8.53 19.85
CA PHE A 150 33.48 -8.82 18.97
C PHE A 150 34.29 -7.55 18.72
#